data_AF-A0A133U8S4-F1
#
_entry.id   AF-A0A133U8S4-F1
#
_cell.length_a   1.000
_cell.length_b   1.000
_cell.length_c   1.000
_cell.angle_alpha   90.00
_cell.angle_beta   90.00
_cell.angle_gamma   90.00
#
_symmetry.space_group_name_H-M   'P 1'
#
loop_
_entity.id
_entity.type
_entity.pdbx_description
1 polymer ?
#
loop_
_entity_poly.entity_id
_entity_poly.type
_entity_poly.pdbx_seq_one_letter_code
_entity_poly.pdbx_strand_id
1 'polypeptide(L)'
;MRRETKKLKQDYEKRSLQKRRRKWKRRPAIERIENPSKPDRARELGYKAKQGVIMARVRVRRGGRRKERPKKGRRPKRMGVAKITPEKSLQLIAEERTARKFPNLEVLNSYKIGEDGEYHYYEVILLDPNHPSIQNDPDLKWITDPSNRGRVHRGLTSEGKSSRGLDKKGKGTEKVRPSKRKNRAR
;
A
#
# COMPACT_ATOMS: atom_id res chain seq x y z
N MET A 1 33.34 14.93 -9.04
CA MET A 1 32.89 15.33 -7.69
C MET A 1 31.39 15.08 -7.41
N ARG A 2 30.41 15.94 -7.73
CA ARG A 2 28.97 15.74 -7.35
C ARG A 2 28.29 14.48 -7.91
N ARG A 3 28.73 13.97 -9.06
CA ARG A 3 28.18 12.74 -9.67
C ARG A 3 28.74 11.46 -9.02
N GLU A 4 30.00 11.47 -8.63
CA GLU A 4 30.66 10.34 -7.96
C GLU A 4 30.12 10.12 -6.54
N THR A 5 29.89 11.20 -5.79
CA THR A 5 29.30 11.10 -4.44
C THR A 5 27.87 10.55 -4.48
N LYS A 6 27.07 10.92 -5.48
CA LYS A 6 25.73 10.34 -5.71
C LYS A 6 25.80 8.85 -6.04
N LYS A 7 26.78 8.43 -6.86
CA LYS A 7 26.98 7.03 -7.23
C LYS A 7 27.37 6.18 -6.02
N LEU A 8 28.36 6.64 -5.23
CA LEU A 8 28.80 5.97 -4.00
C LEU A 8 27.64 5.83 -2.99
N LYS A 9 26.83 6.88 -2.83
CA LYS A 9 25.63 6.85 -1.97
C LYS A 9 24.61 5.81 -2.45
N GLN A 10 24.32 5.77 -3.75
CA GLN A 10 23.42 4.76 -4.31
C GLN A 10 23.94 3.34 -4.12
N ASP A 11 25.24 3.11 -4.29
CA ASP A 11 25.83 1.78 -4.13
C ASP A 11 25.81 1.33 -2.67
N TYR A 12 26.05 2.25 -1.73
CA TYR A 12 25.86 1.99 -0.30
C TYR A 12 24.41 1.64 0.03
N GLU A 13 23.44 2.41 -0.47
CA GLU A 13 22.01 2.15 -0.29
C GLU A 13 21.60 0.78 -0.87
N LYS A 14 22.07 0.45 -2.07
CA LYS A 14 21.84 -0.86 -2.71
C LYS A 14 22.37 -2.01 -1.86
N ARG A 15 23.61 -1.90 -1.36
CA ARG A 15 24.25 -2.91 -0.49
C ARG A 15 23.49 -3.05 0.83
N SER A 16 23.11 -1.94 1.45
CA SER A 16 22.30 -1.92 2.68
C SER A 16 20.93 -2.59 2.48
N LEU A 17 20.24 -2.24 1.39
CA LEU A 17 18.96 -2.85 1.01
C LEU A 17 19.11 -4.35 0.71
N GLN A 18 20.22 -4.79 0.11
CA GLN A 18 20.47 -6.21 -0.14
C GLN A 18 20.63 -7.01 1.16
N LYS A 19 21.39 -6.47 2.14
CA LYS A 19 21.52 -7.07 3.48
C LYS A 19 20.16 -7.14 4.20
N ARG A 20 19.37 -6.05 4.14
CA ARG A 20 18.02 -6.00 4.75
C ARG A 20 17.05 -6.99 4.10
N ARG A 21 17.04 -7.12 2.77
CA ARG A 21 16.17 -8.07 2.03
C ARG A 21 16.38 -9.51 2.47
N ARG A 22 17.63 -9.95 2.70
CA ARG A 22 17.91 -11.30 3.21
C ARG A 22 17.24 -11.55 4.57
N LYS A 23 17.25 -10.56 5.46
CA LYS A 23 16.55 -10.62 6.76
C LYS A 23 15.03 -10.67 6.56
N TRP A 24 14.47 -9.80 5.71
CA TRP A 24 13.02 -9.74 5.48
C TRP A 24 12.45 -11.00 4.84
N LYS A 25 13.21 -11.71 4.01
CA LYS A 25 12.77 -13.00 3.45
C LYS A 25 12.54 -14.07 4.53
N ARG A 26 13.34 -14.05 5.59
CA ARG A 26 13.22 -15.00 6.71
C ARG A 26 12.11 -14.62 7.71
N ARG A 27 11.65 -13.37 7.68
CA ARG A 27 10.58 -12.86 8.55
C ARG A 27 9.18 -13.20 8.00
N PRO A 28 8.14 -13.11 8.84
CA PRO A 28 6.75 -13.28 8.40
C PRO A 28 6.35 -12.31 7.28
N ALA A 29 5.28 -12.63 6.55
CA ALA A 29 4.83 -11.80 5.43
C ALA A 29 4.33 -10.41 5.86
N ILE A 30 3.82 -10.30 7.08
CA ILE A 30 3.37 -9.07 7.73
C ILE A 30 4.02 -9.06 9.11
N GLU A 31 4.81 -8.03 9.41
CA GLU A 31 5.56 -7.89 10.66
C GLU A 31 5.38 -6.46 11.18
N ARG A 32 5.07 -6.30 12.47
CA ARG A 32 5.09 -4.99 13.12
C ARG A 32 6.54 -4.54 13.29
N ILE A 33 6.83 -3.28 12.98
CA ILE A 33 8.15 -2.68 13.16
C ILE A 33 8.02 -1.48 14.10
N GLU A 34 9.09 -1.20 14.83
CA GLU A 34 9.14 -0.07 15.77
C GLU A 34 9.39 1.24 15.04
N ASN A 35 10.40 1.26 14.16
CA ASN A 35 10.84 2.46 13.46
C ASN A 35 10.71 2.30 11.94
N PRO A 36 10.34 3.37 11.20
CA PRO A 36 10.28 3.34 9.75
C PRO A 36 11.67 3.16 9.14
N SER A 37 11.77 2.35 8.08
CA SER A 37 13.05 2.18 7.37
C SER A 37 13.47 3.42 6.57
N LYS A 38 12.49 4.26 6.19
CA LYS A 38 12.65 5.53 5.48
C LYS A 38 11.87 6.63 6.22
N PRO A 39 12.45 7.22 7.27
CA PRO A 39 11.74 8.19 8.11
C PRO A 39 11.26 9.41 7.33
N ASP A 40 12.05 9.92 6.38
CA ASP A 40 11.68 11.10 5.58
C ASP A 40 10.39 10.86 4.79
N ARG A 41 10.31 9.72 4.08
CA ARG A 41 9.12 9.35 3.31
C ARG A 41 7.93 9.05 4.21
N ALA A 42 8.17 8.45 5.39
CA ALA A 42 7.10 8.20 6.35
C ALA A 42 6.51 9.52 6.85
N ARG A 43 7.35 10.52 7.19
CA ARG A 43 6.92 11.84 7.65
C ARG A 43 6.10 12.59 6.60
N GLU A 44 6.55 12.56 5.34
CA GLU A 44 5.80 13.13 4.20
C GLU A 44 4.38 12.54 4.08
N LEU A 45 4.20 11.27 4.44
CA LEU A 45 2.93 10.57 4.38
C LEU A 45 2.10 10.67 5.68
N GLY A 46 2.56 11.46 6.66
CA GLY A 46 1.83 11.74 7.91
C GLY A 46 2.26 10.88 9.11
N TYR A 47 3.40 10.20 9.05
CA TYR A 47 3.95 9.51 10.24
C TYR A 47 4.39 10.52 11.31
N LYS A 48 3.93 10.30 12.54
CA LYS A 48 4.39 10.99 13.75
C LYS A 48 4.95 9.96 14.75
N ALA A 49 6.07 10.28 15.39
CA ALA A 49 6.68 9.41 16.40
C ALA A 49 5.99 9.60 17.76
N LYS A 50 4.82 8.99 17.93
CA LYS A 50 4.04 9.02 19.17
C LYS A 50 3.25 7.72 19.34
N GLN A 51 2.76 7.48 20.55
CA GLN A 51 1.89 6.34 20.83
C GLN A 51 0.63 6.38 19.93
N GLY A 52 0.08 5.21 19.60
CA GLY A 52 -1.04 5.08 18.67
C GLY A 52 -0.68 5.14 17.18
N VAL A 53 0.56 5.51 16.81
CA VAL A 53 1.07 5.36 15.44
C VAL A 53 1.89 4.07 15.36
N ILE A 54 1.49 3.16 14.47
CA ILE A 54 2.09 1.83 14.35
C ILE A 54 2.61 1.64 12.93
N MET A 55 3.79 1.07 12.81
CA MET A 55 4.38 0.72 11.52
C MET A 55 4.31 -0.79 11.30
N ALA A 56 3.94 -1.19 10.09
CA ALA A 56 3.96 -2.59 9.67
C ALA A 56 4.74 -2.74 8.35
N ARG A 57 5.61 -3.74 8.28
CA ARG A 57 6.26 -4.17 7.04
C ARG A 57 5.46 -5.30 6.42
N VAL A 58 5.19 -5.18 5.12
CA VAL A 58 4.46 -6.19 4.35
C VAL A 58 5.21 -6.55 3.08
N ARG A 59 5.28 -7.86 2.79
CA ARG A 59 5.76 -8.36 1.51
C ARG A 59 4.59 -8.87 0.66
N VAL A 60 4.58 -8.48 -0.61
CA VAL A 60 3.59 -8.92 -1.60
C VAL A 60 4.32 -9.54 -2.77
N ARG A 61 3.85 -10.71 -3.23
CA ARG A 61 4.46 -11.43 -4.36
C ARG A 61 4.40 -10.57 -5.63
N ARG A 62 5.47 -10.60 -6.41
CA ARG A 62 5.56 -9.94 -7.72
C ARG A 62 4.71 -10.66 -8.75
N GLY A 63 4.39 -9.94 -9.81
CA GLY A 63 3.69 -10.47 -10.99
C GLY A 63 2.19 -10.21 -10.99
N GLY A 64 1.51 -10.86 -11.93
CA GLY A 64 0.08 -10.71 -12.17
C GLY A 64 -0.80 -11.56 -11.26
N ARG A 65 -2.10 -11.60 -11.59
CA ARG A 65 -3.09 -12.38 -10.86
C ARG A 65 -3.05 -13.83 -11.32
N ARG A 66 -2.92 -14.77 -10.38
CA ARG A 66 -3.16 -16.19 -10.64
C ARG A 66 -4.67 -16.46 -10.67
N LYS A 67 -5.27 -16.52 -11.85
CA LYS A 67 -6.67 -16.93 -12.04
C LYS A 67 -6.76 -18.46 -12.05
N GLU A 68 -7.81 -19.03 -11.47
CA GLU A 68 -8.07 -20.47 -11.56
C GLU A 68 -8.58 -20.85 -12.96
N ARG A 69 -8.13 -22.00 -13.49
CA ARG A 69 -8.58 -22.49 -14.80
C ARG A 69 -10.04 -22.93 -14.73
N PRO A 70 -10.93 -22.43 -15.60
CA PRO A 70 -12.32 -22.90 -15.64
C PRO A 70 -12.40 -24.41 -15.90
N LYS A 71 -13.23 -25.13 -15.11
CA LYS A 71 -13.44 -26.58 -15.27
C LYS A 71 -14.45 -26.93 -16.36
N LYS A 72 -15.46 -26.08 -16.58
CA LYS A 72 -16.52 -26.27 -17.59
C LYS A 72 -16.25 -25.43 -18.85
N GLY A 73 -16.89 -25.80 -19.97
CA GLY A 73 -16.82 -25.05 -21.22
C GLY A 73 -17.13 -23.55 -21.05
N ARG A 74 -16.33 -22.70 -21.70
CA ARG A 74 -16.48 -21.23 -21.71
C ARG A 74 -16.19 -20.68 -23.09
N ARG A 75 -16.79 -19.53 -23.41
CA ARG A 75 -16.44 -18.76 -24.61
C ARG A 75 -14.93 -18.47 -24.64
N PRO A 76 -14.28 -18.45 -25.82
CA PRO A 76 -12.82 -18.26 -25.94
C PRO A 76 -12.30 -17.05 -25.15
N LYS A 77 -13.00 -15.92 -25.18
CA LYS A 77 -12.62 -14.70 -24.43
C LYS A 77 -12.53 -14.88 -22.90
N ARG A 78 -13.22 -15.88 -22.33
CA ARG A 78 -13.24 -16.14 -20.87
C ARG A 78 -12.25 -17.25 -20.44
N MET A 79 -11.64 -17.94 -21.40
CA MET A 79 -10.68 -19.04 -21.19
C MET A 79 -9.27 -18.57 -20.79
N GLY A 80 -8.92 -17.30 -21.00
CA GLY A 80 -7.61 -16.77 -20.61
C GLY A 80 -7.33 -16.89 -19.10
N VAL A 81 -6.09 -17.29 -18.76
CA VAL A 81 -5.64 -17.52 -17.37
C VAL A 81 -4.33 -16.79 -17.04
N ALA A 82 -3.27 -16.93 -17.85
CA ALA A 82 -1.91 -16.54 -17.46
C ALA A 82 -1.62 -15.03 -17.51
N LYS A 83 -2.08 -14.32 -18.55
CA LYS A 83 -1.73 -12.91 -18.81
C LYS A 83 -2.71 -11.91 -18.17
N ILE A 84 -3.25 -12.23 -16.98
CA ILE A 84 -4.23 -11.39 -16.30
C ILE A 84 -3.54 -10.57 -15.21
N THR A 85 -3.64 -9.25 -15.31
CA THR A 85 -3.17 -8.32 -14.29
C THR A 85 -4.31 -7.95 -13.32
N PRO A 86 -4.02 -7.73 -12.04
CA PRO A 86 -5.01 -7.21 -11.10
C PRO A 86 -5.33 -5.73 -11.42
N GLU A 87 -6.57 -5.31 -11.20
CA GLU A 87 -6.95 -3.88 -11.26
C GLU A 87 -6.36 -3.09 -10.08
N LYS A 88 -6.27 -3.74 -8.90
CA LYS A 88 -5.62 -3.18 -7.72
C LYS A 88 -4.11 -3.23 -7.88
N SER A 89 -3.43 -2.17 -7.46
CA SER A 89 -1.98 -2.17 -7.35
C SER A 89 -1.48 -3.11 -6.24
N LEU A 90 -0.23 -3.56 -6.35
CA LEU A 90 0.38 -4.41 -5.32
C LEU A 90 0.55 -3.69 -3.98
N GLN A 91 0.67 -2.37 -4.02
CA GLN A 91 0.73 -1.53 -2.82
C GLN A 91 -0.64 -1.47 -2.12
N LEU A 92 -1.74 -1.28 -2.85
CA LEU A 92 -3.09 -1.36 -2.27
C LEU A 92 -3.38 -2.74 -1.67
N ILE A 93 -2.94 -3.81 -2.35
CA ILE A 93 -3.03 -5.18 -1.83
C ILE A 93 -2.24 -5.32 -0.52
N ALA A 94 -1.09 -4.66 -0.38
CA ALA A 94 -0.31 -4.66 0.86
C ALA A 94 -1.08 -3.97 1.99
N GLU A 95 -1.69 -2.80 1.72
CA GLU A 95 -2.52 -2.07 2.69
C GLU A 95 -3.70 -2.93 3.16
N GLU A 96 -4.44 -3.54 2.23
CA GLU A 96 -5.60 -4.39 2.55
C GLU A 96 -5.22 -5.62 3.37
N ARG A 97 -4.09 -6.25 3.07
CA ARG A 97 -3.57 -7.38 3.85
C ARG A 97 -3.17 -6.96 5.26
N THR A 98 -2.60 -5.76 5.40
CA THR A 98 -2.21 -5.19 6.70
C THR A 98 -3.44 -4.94 7.57
N ALA A 99 -4.46 -4.28 7.03
CA ALA A 99 -5.69 -3.98 7.75
C ALA A 99 -6.41 -5.25 8.23
N ARG A 100 -6.39 -6.33 7.44
CA ARG A 100 -6.93 -7.63 7.87
C ARG A 100 -6.15 -8.25 9.03
N LYS A 101 -4.84 -8.00 9.11
CA LYS A 101 -3.98 -8.53 10.20
C LYS A 101 -4.13 -7.72 11.49
N PHE A 102 -4.39 -6.42 11.38
CA PHE A 102 -4.59 -5.50 12.51
C PHE A 102 -5.98 -4.84 12.43
N PRO A 103 -7.05 -5.56 12.78
CA PRO A 103 -8.43 -5.13 12.56
C PRO A 103 -8.88 -3.96 13.45
N ASN A 104 -8.18 -3.74 14.57
CA ASN A 104 -8.42 -2.63 15.49
C ASN A 104 -7.74 -1.32 15.04
N LEU A 105 -6.92 -1.36 13.99
CA LEU A 105 -6.17 -0.22 13.48
C LEU A 105 -6.68 0.21 12.11
N GLU A 106 -6.51 1.49 11.79
CA GLU A 106 -6.86 2.04 10.48
C GLU A 106 -5.60 2.40 9.69
N VAL A 107 -5.65 2.15 8.38
CA VAL A 107 -4.52 2.46 7.47
C VAL A 107 -4.51 3.95 7.16
N LEU A 108 -3.40 4.62 7.46
CA LEU A 108 -3.16 6.00 7.04
C LEU A 108 -2.68 6.04 5.59
N ASN A 109 -1.54 5.41 5.32
CA ASN A 109 -0.88 5.39 4.01
C ASN A 109 0.20 4.29 3.96
N SER A 110 0.86 4.15 2.81
CA SER A 110 1.98 3.20 2.65
C SER A 110 3.06 3.71 1.71
N TYR A 111 4.25 3.10 1.75
CA TYR A 111 5.33 3.38 0.80
C TYR A 111 6.20 2.16 0.52
N LYS A 112 6.80 2.14 -0.68
CA LYS A 112 7.70 1.08 -1.11
C LYS A 112 9.10 1.24 -0.51
N ILE A 113 9.58 0.21 0.15
CA ILE A 113 10.93 0.20 0.74
C ILE A 113 11.94 -0.49 -0.17
N GLY A 114 11.51 -1.49 -0.93
CA GLY A 114 12.39 -2.24 -1.82
C GLY A 114 11.65 -3.37 -2.53
N GLU A 115 12.40 -4.11 -3.33
CA GLU A 115 11.92 -5.28 -4.06
C GLU A 115 13.04 -6.29 -4.23
N ASP A 116 12.70 -7.56 -4.41
CA ASP A 116 13.62 -8.60 -4.86
C ASP A 116 13.02 -9.32 -6.09
N GLY A 117 13.58 -10.46 -6.52
CA GLY A 117 13.04 -11.19 -7.67
C GLY A 117 11.61 -11.74 -7.49
N GLU A 118 11.14 -11.89 -6.25
CA GLU A 118 9.92 -12.62 -5.91
C GLU A 118 8.87 -11.76 -5.20
N TYR A 119 9.28 -10.75 -4.43
CA TYR A 119 8.44 -9.90 -3.60
C TYR A 119 8.75 -8.41 -3.80
N HIS A 120 7.70 -7.59 -3.68
CA HIS A 120 7.81 -6.18 -3.32
C HIS A 120 7.59 -6.02 -1.81
N TYR A 121 8.32 -5.09 -1.21
CA TYR A 121 8.23 -4.78 0.21
C TYR A 121 7.69 -3.36 0.38
N TYR A 122 6.70 -3.23 1.26
CA TYR A 122 6.05 -1.99 1.63
C TYR A 122 6.10 -1.81 3.15
N GLU A 123 6.13 -0.56 3.58
CA GLU A 123 5.83 -0.17 4.95
C GLU A 123 4.49 0.56 4.94
N VAL A 124 3.60 0.15 5.85
CA VAL A 124 2.24 0.67 6.00
C VAL A 124 2.18 1.38 7.35
N ILE A 125 1.68 2.60 7.32
CA ILE A 125 1.44 3.42 8.50
C ILE A 125 0.02 3.14 8.97
N LEU A 126 -0.12 2.68 10.20
CA LEU A 126 -1.38 2.37 10.86
C LEU A 126 -1.59 3.34 12.02
N LEU A 127 -2.84 3.68 12.29
CA LEU A 127 -3.25 4.51 13.41
C LEU A 127 -4.22 3.71 14.28
N ASP A 128 -4.07 3.85 15.60
CA ASP A 128 -5.04 3.38 16.57
C ASP A 128 -6.08 4.48 16.85
N PRO A 129 -7.32 4.37 16.34
CA PRO A 129 -8.34 5.39 16.55
C PRO A 129 -8.81 5.49 18.00
N ASN A 130 -8.58 4.47 18.84
CA ASN A 130 -8.99 4.45 20.24
C ASN A 130 -7.96 5.05 21.18
N HIS A 131 -6.75 5.37 20.68
CA HIS A 131 -5.67 5.88 21.53
C HIS A 131 -5.82 7.39 21.78
N PRO A 132 -5.74 7.87 23.04
CA PRO A 132 -5.94 9.30 23.37
C PRO A 132 -5.00 10.25 22.63
N SER A 133 -3.74 9.85 22.43
CA SER A 133 -2.77 10.63 21.64
C SER A 133 -3.18 10.85 20.18
N ILE A 134 -4.01 9.98 19.59
CA ILE A 134 -4.54 10.13 18.23
C ILE A 134 -5.80 11.00 18.26
N GLN A 135 -6.69 10.77 19.25
CA GLN A 135 -7.92 11.55 19.42
C GLN A 135 -7.65 13.03 19.70
N ASN A 136 -6.58 13.33 20.43
CA ASN A 136 -6.19 14.70 20.80
C ASN A 136 -5.33 15.39 19.74
N ASP A 137 -4.87 14.71 18.69
CA ASP A 137 -4.01 15.31 17.66
C ASP A 137 -4.85 15.84 16.50
N PRO A 138 -4.87 17.16 16.25
CA PRO A 138 -5.72 17.76 15.22
C PRO A 138 -5.43 17.24 13.80
N ASP A 139 -4.21 16.80 13.49
CA ASP A 139 -3.83 16.34 12.15
C ASP A 139 -4.28 14.89 11.88
N LEU A 140 -4.44 14.09 12.94
CA LEU A 140 -4.74 12.66 12.84
C LEU A 140 -6.14 12.31 13.35
N LYS A 141 -6.76 13.17 14.17
CA LYS A 141 -8.06 12.96 14.81
C LYS A 141 -9.16 12.55 13.83
N TRP A 142 -9.14 13.05 12.60
CA TRP A 142 -10.14 12.68 11.59
C TRP A 142 -10.27 11.15 11.39
N ILE A 143 -9.20 10.36 11.63
CA ILE A 143 -9.25 8.90 11.50
C ILE A 143 -10.19 8.23 12.51
N THR A 144 -10.51 8.89 13.62
CA THR A 144 -11.36 8.35 14.69
C THR A 144 -12.84 8.38 14.33
N ASP A 145 -13.22 9.17 13.33
CA ASP A 145 -14.58 9.23 12.84
C ASP A 145 -15.02 7.86 12.27
N PRO A 146 -16.18 7.31 12.66
CA PRO A 146 -16.67 6.02 12.18
C PRO A 146 -16.75 5.92 10.64
N SER A 147 -16.95 7.03 9.93
CA SER A 147 -16.96 7.09 8.47
C SER A 147 -15.61 6.77 7.83
N ASN A 148 -14.51 6.80 8.60
CA ASN A 148 -13.17 6.43 8.18
C ASN A 148 -12.84 4.96 8.44
N ARG A 149 -13.71 4.21 9.12
CA ARG A 149 -13.53 2.78 9.33
C ARG A 149 -13.43 2.03 7.99
N GLY A 150 -12.46 1.12 7.88
CA GLY A 150 -12.24 0.31 6.69
C GLY A 150 -11.97 1.14 5.42
N ARG A 151 -11.40 2.34 5.54
CA ARG A 151 -11.15 3.26 4.41
C ARG A 151 -10.29 2.64 3.31
N VAL A 152 -9.37 1.75 3.67
CA VAL A 152 -8.52 1.01 2.73
C VAL A 152 -9.35 0.12 1.80
N HIS A 153 -10.36 -0.58 2.32
CA HIS A 153 -11.21 -1.47 1.53
C HIS A 153 -12.14 -0.72 0.57
N ARG A 154 -12.41 0.55 0.88
CA ARG A 154 -13.14 1.49 0.00
C ARG A 154 -12.22 2.22 -0.99
N GLY A 155 -10.91 2.00 -0.93
CA GLY A 155 -9.92 2.67 -1.79
C GLY A 155 -9.88 4.18 -1.57
N LEU A 156 -9.85 4.61 -0.29
CA LEU A 156 -9.73 6.01 0.11
C LEU A 156 -8.31 6.39 0.58
N THR A 157 -7.38 5.42 0.61
CA THR A 157 -5.94 5.68 0.72
C THR A 157 -5.41 6.32 -0.55
N SER A 158 -4.20 6.90 -0.51
CA SER A 158 -3.57 7.51 -1.68
C SER A 158 -3.51 6.53 -2.84
N GLU A 159 -3.02 5.32 -2.57
CA GLU A 159 -2.92 4.26 -3.56
C GLU A 159 -4.29 3.76 -4.04
N GLY A 160 -5.28 3.70 -3.16
CA GLY A 160 -6.66 3.37 -3.52
C GLY A 160 -7.27 4.39 -4.49
N LYS A 161 -7.03 5.69 -4.28
CA LYS A 161 -7.46 6.76 -5.19
C LYS A 161 -6.73 6.66 -6.54
N SER A 162 -5.44 6.37 -6.53
CA SER A 162 -4.64 6.20 -7.74
C SER A 162 -5.11 5.02 -8.58
N SER A 163 -5.32 3.85 -7.97
CA SER A 163 -5.86 2.65 -8.64
C SER A 163 -7.26 2.88 -9.23
N ARG A 164 -8.06 3.79 -8.64
CA ARG A 164 -9.37 4.19 -9.16
C ARG A 164 -9.29 5.23 -10.31
N GLY A 165 -8.11 5.78 -10.58
CA GLY A 165 -7.90 6.84 -11.58
C GLY A 165 -8.34 8.22 -11.10
N LEU A 166 -8.35 8.48 -9.79
CA LEU A 166 -8.84 9.72 -9.21
C LEU A 166 -7.77 10.81 -9.01
N ASP A 167 -6.53 10.57 -9.45
CA ASP A 167 -5.41 11.51 -9.30
C ASP A 167 -5.49 12.68 -10.30
N LYS A 168 -6.02 12.44 -11.50
CA LYS A 168 -6.14 13.45 -12.57
C LYS A 168 -7.57 13.93 -12.71
N LYS A 169 -7.80 15.17 -13.12
CA LYS A 169 -9.13 15.75 -13.42
C LYS A 169 -9.18 16.21 -14.89
N GLY A 170 -10.39 16.30 -15.46
CA GLY A 170 -10.61 16.77 -16.83
C GLY A 170 -10.66 15.64 -17.86
N LYS A 171 -10.15 15.93 -19.07
CA LYS A 171 -10.21 15.01 -20.23
C LYS A 171 -9.60 13.64 -19.93
N GLY A 172 -10.29 12.57 -20.28
CA GLY A 172 -9.92 11.18 -20.00
C GLY A 172 -10.36 10.64 -18.63
N THR A 173 -10.97 11.48 -17.77
CA THR A 173 -11.49 11.08 -16.45
C THR A 173 -13.00 11.29 -16.29
N GLU A 174 -13.71 11.48 -17.39
CA GLU A 174 -15.15 11.73 -17.45
C GLU A 174 -15.93 10.58 -16.82
N LYS A 175 -15.48 9.34 -17.05
CA LYS A 175 -16.16 8.13 -16.59
C LYS A 175 -15.72 7.63 -15.22
N VAL A 176 -14.77 8.28 -14.54
CA VAL A 176 -14.28 7.82 -13.21
C VAL A 176 -14.90 8.56 -12.02
N ARG A 177 -15.47 9.76 -12.21
CA ARG A 177 -16.07 10.57 -11.14
C ARG A 177 -17.60 10.63 -11.22
N PRO A 178 -18.32 10.60 -10.08
CA PRO A 178 -17.81 10.45 -8.71
C PRO A 178 -17.35 9.01 -8.40
N SER A 179 -17.84 8.02 -9.16
CA SER A 179 -17.29 6.66 -9.20
C SER A 179 -17.63 5.99 -10.53
N LYS A 180 -16.81 5.02 -10.97
CA LYS A 180 -17.08 4.20 -12.16
C LYS A 180 -18.45 3.50 -12.10
N ARG A 181 -18.90 3.09 -10.90
CA ARG A 181 -20.18 2.39 -10.71
C ARG A 181 -21.37 3.33 -10.92
N LYS A 182 -21.31 4.56 -10.40
CA LYS A 182 -22.38 5.56 -10.59
C LYS A 182 -22.54 5.93 -12.07
N ASN A 183 -21.44 6.03 -12.81
CA ASN A 183 -21.47 6.36 -14.24
C ASN A 183 -21.94 5.22 -15.15
N ARG A 184 -22.02 3.98 -14.65
CA ARG A 184 -22.65 2.86 -15.39
C ARG A 184 -24.16 2.80 -15.17
N ALA A 185 -24.66 3.47 -14.12
CA ALA A 185 -26.06 3.51 -13.74
C ALA A 185 -26.75 4.82 -14.21
N ARG A 186 -25.99 5.74 -14.80
CA ARG A 186 -26.48 6.88 -15.58
C ARG A 186 -26.43 6.49 -17.04
#